data_AF-A0A7J5YU27-F1
#
_entry.id   AF-A0A7J5YU27-F1
#
_cell.length_a   1.000
_cell.length_b   1.000
_cell.length_c   1.000
_cell.angle_alpha   90.00
_cell.angle_beta   90.00
_cell.angle_gamma   90.00
#
_symmetry.space_group_name_H-M   'P 1'
#
loop_
_entity.id
_entity.type
_entity.pdbx_description
1 polymer ?
#
loop_
_entity_poly.entity_id
_entity_poly.type
_entity_poly.pdbx_seq_one_letter_code
_entity_poly.pdbx_strand_id
1 'polypeptide(L)'
;MITVKARSNFTENQVEALKRDGEVRGAYHFELYIAAHGEKSHGSFVTLFKNGEHICQTGEHQTSHFGKSANGATLLLEVGEVVFLRLWQNSKIYDDQNHHSTFSGHLLFTM
;
A
#
# COMPACT_ATOMS: atom_id res chain seq x y z
N MET A 1 -0.12 -18.00 -1.84
CA MET A 1 0.21 -16.61 -2.22
C MET A 1 -1.05 -15.99 -2.80
N ILE A 2 -1.69 -15.07 -2.07
CA ILE A 2 -2.89 -14.37 -2.57
C ILE A 2 -2.40 -13.02 -3.08
N THR A 3 -2.40 -12.85 -4.40
CA THR A 3 -2.02 -11.61 -5.07
C THR A 3 -3.26 -10.74 -5.18
N VAL A 4 -3.32 -9.64 -4.43
CA VAL A 4 -4.33 -8.60 -4.64
C VAL A 4 -3.76 -7.64 -5.67
N LYS A 5 -4.37 -7.60 -6.86
CA LYS A 5 -4.01 -6.64 -7.92
C LYS A 5 -4.77 -5.34 -7.67
N ALA A 6 -4.03 -4.28 -7.42
CA ALA A 6 -4.56 -2.93 -7.46
C ALA A 6 -4.98 -2.59 -8.90
N ARG A 7 -6.12 -1.91 -9.08
CA ARG A 7 -6.50 -1.32 -10.38
C ARG A 7 -6.45 0.20 -10.24
N SER A 8 -5.42 0.80 -10.83
CA SER A 8 -5.27 2.25 -10.89
C SER A 8 -6.31 2.86 -11.83
N ASN A 9 -7.15 3.76 -11.32
CA ASN A 9 -7.88 4.73 -12.12
C ASN A 9 -7.53 6.12 -11.58
N PHE A 10 -7.20 7.03 -12.49
CA PHE A 10 -6.52 8.32 -12.27
C PHE A 10 -7.29 9.38 -11.45
N THR A 11 -8.38 9.03 -10.78
CA THR A 11 -9.21 9.97 -10.03
C THR A 11 -9.82 9.26 -8.83
N GLU A 12 -9.70 9.92 -7.67
CA GLU A 12 -10.20 9.54 -6.34
C GLU A 12 -9.34 8.57 -5.52
N ASN A 13 -8.82 9.12 -4.41
CA ASN A 13 -8.53 8.48 -3.12
C ASN A 13 -8.73 6.96 -3.10
N GLN A 14 -7.74 6.22 -3.60
CA GLN A 14 -7.75 4.77 -3.51
C GLN A 14 -7.52 4.37 -2.05
N VAL A 15 -8.61 4.11 -1.35
CA VAL A 15 -8.61 3.31 -0.12
C VAL A 15 -8.67 1.86 -0.58
N GLU A 16 -7.51 1.27 -0.83
CA GLU A 16 -7.44 -0.18 -0.97
C GLU A 16 -7.41 -0.77 0.44
N ALA A 17 -8.60 -1.09 0.94
CA ALA A 17 -8.72 -1.91 2.13
C ALA A 17 -8.31 -3.32 1.75
N LEU A 18 -7.30 -3.86 2.46
CA LEU A 18 -7.22 -5.29 2.62
C LEU A 18 -8.39 -5.66 3.55
N LYS A 19 -9.61 -5.68 3.00
CA LYS A 19 -10.83 -6.20 3.64
C LYS A 19 -10.72 -7.73 3.65
N ARG A 20 -9.70 -8.24 4.34
CA ARG A 20 -9.93 -9.41 5.16
C ARG A 20 -10.18 -8.82 6.52
N ASP A 21 -11.47 -8.64 6.84
CA ASP A 21 -11.93 -8.59 8.21
C ASP A 21 -11.02 -9.56 8.98
N GLY A 22 -10.26 -9.09 9.97
CA GLY A 22 -9.35 -9.98 10.69
C GLY A 22 -10.16 -11.16 11.21
N GLU A 23 -10.18 -12.28 10.50
CA GLU A 23 -10.94 -13.45 10.92
C GLU A 23 -10.16 -14.22 11.98
N VAL A 24 -8.84 -14.02 12.01
CA VAL A 24 -7.91 -14.70 12.88
C VAL A 24 -6.93 -13.69 13.49
N ARG A 25 -6.83 -13.71 14.82
CA ARG A 25 -5.84 -12.94 15.58
C ARG A 25 -4.44 -13.44 15.27
N GLY A 26 -3.49 -12.54 15.09
CA GLY A 26 -2.12 -12.96 14.80
C GLY A 26 -1.16 -11.85 14.42
N ALA A 27 0.09 -12.26 14.19
CA ALA A 27 1.12 -11.41 13.61
C ALA A 27 1.07 -11.51 12.08
N TYR A 28 0.89 -10.37 11.41
CA TYR A 28 0.83 -10.27 9.95
C TYR A 28 1.99 -9.44 9.44
N HIS A 29 2.64 -9.88 8.37
CA HIS A 29 3.62 -9.07 7.64
C HIS A 29 2.99 -8.47 6.40
N PHE A 30 3.16 -7.16 6.22
CA PHE A 30 2.70 -6.39 5.08
C PHE A 30 3.87 -5.79 4.33
N GLU A 31 3.81 -5.85 3.00
CA GLU A 31 4.79 -5.27 2.09
C GLU A 31 4.05 -4.48 1.01
N LEU A 32 4.57 -3.30 0.71
CA LEU A 32 4.06 -2.42 -0.33
C LEU A 32 5.20 -2.00 -1.25
N TYR A 33 4.94 -2.12 -2.55
CA TYR A 33 5.83 -1.68 -3.61
C TYR A 33 5.01 -0.73 -4.49
N ILE A 34 5.51 0.47 -4.72
CA ILE A 34 4.86 1.44 -5.60
C ILE A 34 5.83 1.90 -6.67
N ALA A 35 5.28 2.26 -7.82
CA ALA A 35 6.03 2.84 -8.92
C ALA A 35 5.37 4.12 -9.44
N ALA A 36 6.17 5.02 -10.00
CA ALA A 36 5.67 6.21 -10.66
C ALA A 36 6.63 6.70 -11.75
N HIS A 37 6.07 7.38 -12.75
CA HIS A 37 6.85 8.26 -13.60
C HIS A 37 7.12 9.57 -12.87
N GLY A 38 8.35 10.09 -13.01
CA GLY A 38 8.74 11.36 -12.43
C GLY A 38 7.92 12.52 -12.99
N GLU A 39 7.46 13.38 -12.08
CA GLU A 39 6.64 14.55 -12.38
C GLU A 39 7.06 15.71 -11.48
N LYS A 40 7.13 16.92 -12.03
CA LYS A 40 7.58 18.10 -11.27
C LYS A 40 6.64 18.46 -10.12
N SER A 41 5.33 18.34 -10.33
CA SER A 41 4.29 18.85 -9.43
C SER A 41 3.70 17.81 -8.47
N HIS A 42 3.98 16.52 -8.67
CA HIS A 42 3.41 15.42 -7.88
C HIS A 42 4.51 14.42 -7.55
N GLY A 43 4.58 14.01 -6.28
CA GLY A 43 5.38 12.87 -5.85
C GLY A 43 4.56 11.57 -5.91
N SER A 44 5.19 10.46 -5.52
CA SER A 44 4.54 9.16 -5.35
C SER A 44 4.69 8.76 -3.90
N PHE A 45 3.62 8.86 -3.12
CA PHE A 45 3.63 8.59 -1.70
C PHE A 45 2.38 7.83 -1.28
N VAL A 46 2.57 6.67 -0.66
CA VAL A 46 1.50 5.83 -0.13
C VAL A 46 1.80 5.48 1.31
N THR A 47 0.76 5.56 2.15
CA THR A 47 0.84 5.26 3.58
C THR A 47 0.01 4.03 3.91
N LEU A 48 0.57 3.15 4.73
CA LEU A 48 -0.11 2.03 5.37
C LEU A 48 -0.78 2.51 6.67
N PHE A 49 -2.07 2.23 6.80
CA PHE A 49 -2.86 2.56 7.98
C PHE A 49 -3.40 1.29 8.64
N LYS A 50 -3.46 1.30 9.98
CA LYS A 50 -4.19 0.32 10.80
C LYS A 50 -5.26 1.08 11.60
N ASN A 51 -6.55 0.79 11.39
CA ASN A 51 -7.65 1.47 12.08
C ASN A 51 -7.58 3.01 12.09
N GLY A 52 -6.98 3.61 11.04
CA GLY A 52 -6.77 5.05 10.93
C GLY A 52 -5.45 5.57 11.54
N GLU A 53 -4.66 4.73 12.22
CA GLU A 53 -3.30 5.03 12.67
C GLU A 53 -2.29 4.88 11.53
N HIS A 54 -1.41 5.86 11.36
CA HIS A 54 -0.31 5.85 10.40
C HIS A 54 0.79 4.88 10.85
N ILE A 55 1.02 3.81 10.09
CA ILE A 55 2.05 2.80 10.41
C ILE A 55 3.37 3.13 9.74
N CYS A 56 3.39 3.15 8.42
CA CYS A 56 4.58 3.46 7.64
C CYS A 56 4.18 4.07 6.30
N GLN A 57 5.16 4.72 5.65
CA GLN A 57 4.98 5.37 4.36
C GLN A 57 6.09 4.91 3.42
N THR A 58 5.76 4.73 2.16
CA THR A 58 6.74 4.58 1.09
C THR A 58 6.51 5.66 0.05
N GLY A 59 7.58 6.07 -0.61
CA GLY A 59 7.47 7.04 -1.66
C GLY A 59 8.78 7.60 -2.15
N GLU A 60 8.65 8.37 -3.22
CA GLU A 60 9.72 9.11 -3.86
C GLU A 60 9.13 10.30 -4.60
N HIS A 61 9.95 11.33 -4.79
CA HIS A 61 9.63 12.42 -5.70
C HIS A 61 10.84 12.70 -6.58
N GLN A 62 10.69 12.40 -7.86
CA GLN A 62 11.67 12.71 -8.89
C GLN A 62 11.00 13.46 -10.04
N THR A 63 11.77 14.31 -10.71
CA THR A 63 11.27 15.20 -11.77
C THR A 63 11.23 14.56 -13.16
N SER A 64 11.88 13.41 -13.32
CA SER A 64 11.96 12.63 -14.56
C SER A 64 12.24 11.14 -14.26
N HIS A 65 12.19 10.31 -15.31
CA HIS A 65 12.42 8.86 -15.28
C HIS A 65 11.33 8.06 -14.56
N PHE A 66 11.54 6.74 -14.46
CA PHE A 66 10.64 5.83 -13.77
C PHE A 66 11.32 5.38 -12.48
N GLY A 67 10.59 5.40 -11.38
CA GLY A 67 11.14 5.04 -10.08
C GLY A 67 10.17 4.17 -9.29
N LYS A 68 10.73 3.56 -8.26
CA LYS A 68 10.05 2.59 -7.40
C LYS A 68 10.47 2.82 -5.96
N SER A 69 9.50 2.69 -5.07
CA SER A 69 9.73 2.75 -3.63
C SER A 69 9.02 1.57 -2.96
N ALA A 70 9.60 1.09 -1.87
CA ALA A 70 9.03 -0.01 -1.10
C ALA A 70 9.11 0.27 0.40
N ASN A 71 8.19 -0.30 1.16
CA ASN A 71 8.27 -0.37 2.62
C ASN A 71 7.45 -1.58 3.10
N GLY A 72 7.51 -1.88 4.40
CA GLY A 72 6.75 -2.96 5.00
C GLY A 72 6.67 -2.81 6.52
N ALA A 73 5.74 -3.55 7.12
CA ALA A 73 5.57 -3.59 8.56
C ALA A 73 5.02 -4.94 9.00
N THR A 74 5.43 -5.37 10.19
CA THR A 74 4.79 -6.49 10.89
C THR A 74 3.86 -5.93 11.97
N LEU A 75 2.59 -6.32 11.94
CA LEU A 75 1.56 -5.82 12.82
C LEU A 75 0.87 -6.99 13.55
N LEU A 76 0.63 -6.82 14.85
CA LEU A 76 -0.33 -7.65 15.57
C LEU A 76 -1.74 -7.14 15.26
N LEU A 77 -2.59 -8.03 14.77
CA LEU A 77 -3.98 -7.73 14.42
C LEU A 77 -4.95 -8.52 15.31
N GLU A 78 -5.93 -7.80 15.84
CA GLU A 78 -7.11 -8.32 16.48
C GLU A 78 -8.23 -8.57 15.46
N VAL A 79 -9.22 -9.38 15.85
CA VAL A 79 -10.36 -9.69 14.97
C VAL A 79 -11.13 -8.40 14.65
N GLY A 80 -11.37 -8.17 13.37
CA GLY A 80 -12.08 -6.99 12.88
C GLY A 80 -11.23 -5.71 12.74
N GLU A 81 -9.94 -5.72 13.08
CA GLU A 81 -9.06 -4.59 12.75
C GLU A 81 -8.81 -4.52 11.23
N VAL A 82 -8.72 -3.29 10.71
CA VAL A 82 -8.62 -3.03 9.27
C VAL A 82 -7.25 -2.42 8.94
N VAL A 83 -6.58 -3.01 7.96
CA VAL A 83 -5.35 -2.48 7.37
C VAL A 83 -5.62 -2.04 5.93
N PHE A 84 -5.21 -0.82 5.58
CA PHE A 84 -5.46 -0.27 4.25
C PHE A 84 -4.35 0.68 3.81
N LEU A 85 -4.22 0.86 2.50
CA LEU A 85 -3.36 1.88 1.91
C LEU A 85 -4.15 3.16 1.64
N ARG A 86 -3.46 4.29 1.77
CA ARG A 86 -3.98 5.59 1.33
C ARG A 86 -2.88 6.35 0.57
N LEU A 87 -3.23 6.83 -0.61
CA LEU A 87 -2.41 7.75 -1.38
C LEU A 87 -2.33 9.11 -0.67
N TRP A 88 -1.13 9.66 -0.50
CA TRP A 88 -0.95 10.96 0.12
C TRP A 88 -1.52 12.08 -0.77
N GLN A 89 -1.87 13.22 -0.16
CA GLN A 89 -2.40 14.35 -0.93
C GLN A 89 -1.41 14.77 -2.02
N ASN A 90 -1.93 15.11 -3.20
CA ASN A 90 -1.12 15.56 -4.34
C ASN A 90 -0.05 14.54 -4.78
N SER A 91 -0.30 13.26 -4.56
CA SER A 91 0.58 12.17 -5.00
C SER A 91 -0.05 11.36 -6.13
N LYS A 92 0.78 10.65 -6.89
CA LYS A 92 0.36 9.77 -7.99
C LYS A 92 1.16 8.47 -7.97
N ILE A 93 0.51 7.38 -8.33
CA ILE A 93 1.15 6.10 -8.60
C ILE A 93 0.88 5.71 -10.06
N TYR A 94 1.78 4.92 -10.62
CA TYR A 94 1.66 4.34 -11.94
C TYR A 94 1.46 2.84 -11.84
N ASP A 95 0.57 2.32 -12.69
CA ASP A 95 0.49 0.89 -12.93
C ASP A 95 0.02 0.62 -14.37
N ASP A 96 0.38 -0.56 -14.88
CA ASP A 96 0.01 -1.04 -16.21
C ASP A 96 -0.16 -2.57 -16.20
N GLN A 97 -0.27 -3.19 -17.37
CA GLN A 97 -0.36 -4.64 -17.54
C GLN A 97 0.82 -5.44 -16.95
N ASN A 98 1.93 -4.79 -16.59
CA ASN A 98 3.09 -5.40 -15.94
C ASN A 98 3.02 -5.36 -14.41
N HIS A 99 2.02 -4.71 -13.81
CA HIS A 99 1.77 -4.72 -12.36
C HIS A 99 2.97 -4.21 -11.55
N HIS A 100 3.36 -2.96 -11.77
CA HIS A 100 4.52 -2.35 -11.12
C HIS A 100 4.31 -2.05 -9.64
N SER A 101 3.06 -1.81 -9.25
CA SER A 101 2.68 -1.49 -7.88
C SER A 101 1.90 -2.66 -7.27
N THR A 102 2.29 -3.09 -6.07
CA THR A 102 1.68 -4.25 -5.39
C THR A 102 1.54 -3.99 -3.90
N PHE A 103 0.49 -4.55 -3.31
CA PHE A 103 0.31 -4.61 -1.87
C PHE A 103 0.00 -6.04 -1.46
N SER A 104 0.76 -6.56 -0.51
CA SER A 104 0.62 -7.92 -0.01
C SER A 104 0.66 -7.97 1.51
N GLY A 105 -0.08 -8.94 2.06
CA GLY A 105 -0.07 -9.26 3.47
C GLY A 105 -0.20 -10.76 3.69
N HIS A 106 0.48 -11.30 4.70
CA HIS A 106 0.33 -12.69 5.09
C HIS A 106 0.47 -12.88 6.61
N LEU A 107 -0.25 -13.87 7.14
CA LEU A 107 -0.17 -14.30 8.53
C LEU A 107 1.15 -15.04 8.76
N LEU A 108 1.90 -14.63 9.78
CA LEU A 108 3.11 -15.30 10.26
C LEU A 108 2.77 -16.32 11.34
N PHE A 109 2.02 -15.89 12.36
CA PHE A 109 1.67 -16.71 13.52
C PHE A 109 0.26 -16.37 13.99
N THR A 110 -0.56 -17.39 14.23
CA THR A 110 -1.83 -17.26 14.96
C THR A 110 -1.56 -16.98 16.43
N MET A 111 -2.46 -16.22 17.08
CA MET A 111 -2.47 -16.03 18.54
C MET A 111 -3.64 -16.73 19.21
#